data_AF-A0A7S8EJP5-F1
#
_entry.id   AF-A0A7S8EJP5-F1
#
_cell.length_a   1.000
_cell.length_b   1.000
_cell.length_c   1.000
_cell.angle_alpha   90.00
_cell.angle_beta   90.00
_cell.angle_gamma   90.00
#
_symmetry.space_group_name_H-M   'P 1'
#
loop_
_entity.id
_entity.type
_entity.pdbx_description
1 polymer ?
#
loop_
_entity_poly.entity_id
_entity_poly.type
_entity_poly.pdbx_seq_one_letter_code
_entity_poly.pdbx_strand_id
1 'polypeptide(L)'
;MQPPGGLMRNTLDTIYRLSGGAAAVSLFCIFALVCMQVGARLLDGVMRFLGMTPLGLIVPSIAEISGFLLASASFLALAYTLSIGSHIRVGLFVERLASGPRRIVEGLVGLLATGIAIYACVAMGGLAFKSWTYNDVSFGFVPVPLWLPQAVMTLGLAILAIAIVDLTVRNWRTGNFTKYETEA
;
A
#
# COMPACT_ATOMS: atom_id res chain seq x y z
N MET A 1 1.13 5.60 24.52
CA MET A 1 0.78 7.03 24.62
C MET A 1 1.90 7.83 23.94
N GLN A 2 1.64 8.43 22.78
CA GLN A 2 2.64 9.14 21.97
C GLN A 2 2.73 10.61 22.45
N PRO A 3 3.93 11.18 22.67
CA PRO A 3 4.08 12.55 23.18
C PRO A 3 3.55 13.56 22.14
N PRO A 4 3.00 14.72 22.57
CA PRO A 4 2.38 15.70 21.67
C PRO A 4 3.42 16.30 20.72
N GLY A 5 3.50 15.73 19.52
CA GLY A 5 4.27 16.26 18.42
C GLY A 5 3.56 17.50 17.87
N GLY A 6 4.32 18.55 17.54
CA GLY A 6 3.78 19.75 16.91
C GLY A 6 2.90 19.44 15.70
N LEU A 7 1.99 20.35 15.34
CA LEU A 7 0.95 20.23 14.29
C LEU A 7 1.33 19.39 13.06
N MET A 8 2.58 19.49 12.59
CA MET A 8 3.13 18.75 11.45
C MET A 8 3.24 17.22 11.65
N ARG A 9 3.41 16.73 12.89
CA ARG A 9 3.44 15.29 13.20
C ARG A 9 2.02 14.72 13.24
N ASN A 10 1.08 15.44 13.87
CA ASN A 10 -0.31 15.01 13.91
C ASN A 10 -0.93 14.91 12.51
N THR A 11 -0.60 15.82 11.59
CA THR A 11 -1.08 15.75 10.20
C THR A 11 -0.53 14.54 9.45
N LEU A 12 0.78 14.26 9.58
CA LEU A 12 1.41 13.08 8.97
C LEU A 12 0.86 11.77 9.55
N ASP A 13 0.75 11.68 10.88
CA ASP A 13 0.20 10.49 11.54
C ASP A 13 -1.26 10.25 11.12
N THR A 14 -2.03 11.32 10.92
CA THR A 14 -3.41 11.23 10.39
C THR A 14 -3.43 10.74 8.96
N ILE A 15 -2.56 11.26 8.08
CA ILE A 15 -2.43 10.80 6.68
C ILE A 15 -2.08 9.31 6.64
N TYR A 16 -1.13 8.87 7.47
CA TYR A 16 -0.75 7.46 7.52
C TYR A 16 -1.90 6.58 8.00
N ARG A 17 -2.59 6.96 9.09
CA ARG A 17 -3.76 6.21 9.59
C ARG A 17 -4.89 6.15 8.58
N LEU A 18 -5.12 7.23 7.83
CA LEU A 18 -6.10 7.25 6.75
C LEU A 18 -5.71 6.28 5.62
N SER A 19 -4.44 6.22 5.22
CA SER A 19 -3.96 5.25 4.24
C SER A 19 -4.13 3.80 4.71
N GLY A 20 -3.80 3.52 5.97
CA GLY A 20 -4.04 2.21 6.58
C GLY A 20 -5.53 1.85 6.60
N GLY A 21 -6.39 2.80 6.95
CA GLY A 21 -7.84 2.63 6.90
C GLY A 21 -8.37 2.36 5.49
N ALA A 22 -7.92 3.12 4.50
CA ALA A 22 -8.31 2.94 3.10
C ALA A 22 -7.84 1.58 2.54
N ALA A 23 -6.66 1.11 2.93
CA ALA A 23 -6.20 -0.24 2.61
C ALA A 23 -7.08 -1.33 3.26
N ALA A 24 -7.46 -1.16 4.52
CA ALA A 24 -8.37 -2.08 5.22
C ALA A 24 -9.76 -2.14 4.55
N VAL A 25 -10.32 -0.99 4.15
CA VAL A 25 -11.58 -0.93 3.40
C VAL A 25 -11.44 -1.68 2.07
N SER A 26 -10.33 -1.50 1.36
CA SER A 26 -10.07 -2.17 0.08
C SER A 26 -9.99 -3.69 0.25
N LEU A 27 -9.33 -4.17 1.31
CA LEU A 27 -9.28 -5.60 1.66
C LEU A 27 -10.66 -6.15 2.04
N PHE A 28 -11.45 -5.40 2.80
CA PHE A 28 -12.82 -5.79 3.14
C PHE A 28 -13.71 -5.86 1.90
N CYS A 29 -13.58 -4.92 0.97
CA CYS A 29 -14.28 -4.96 -0.32
C CYS A 29 -13.89 -6.20 -1.14
N ILE A 30 -12.60 -6.56 -1.19
CA ILE A 30 -12.16 -7.81 -1.84
C ILE A 30 -12.80 -9.01 -1.16
N PHE A 31 -12.79 -9.07 0.17
CA PHE A 31 -13.42 -10.15 0.93
C PHE A 31 -14.91 -10.27 0.59
N ALA A 32 -15.65 -9.16 0.59
CA ALA A 32 -17.06 -9.13 0.24
C ALA A 32 -17.34 -9.59 -1.21
N LEU A 33 -16.53 -9.14 -2.17
CA LEU A 33 -16.62 -9.55 -3.58
C LEU A 33 -16.38 -11.05 -3.74
N VAL A 34 -15.35 -11.58 -3.06
CA VAL A 34 -15.03 -13.02 -3.10
C VAL A 34 -16.12 -13.83 -2.42
N CYS A 35 -16.62 -13.42 -1.26
CA CYS A 35 -17.74 -14.09 -0.58
C CYS A 35 -19.00 -14.12 -1.45
N MET A 36 -19.33 -13.00 -2.09
CA MET A 36 -20.46 -12.93 -3.02
C MET A 36 -20.26 -13.88 -4.21
N GLN A 37 -19.07 -13.91 -4.80
CA GLN A 37 -18.77 -14.78 -5.94
C GLN A 37 -18.83 -16.27 -5.56
N VAL A 38 -18.21 -16.65 -4.45
CA VAL A 38 -18.23 -18.03 -3.95
C VAL A 38 -19.66 -18.43 -3.59
N GLY A 39 -20.43 -17.55 -2.96
CA GLY A 39 -21.84 -17.78 -2.66
C GLY A 39 -22.68 -18.03 -3.93
N ALA A 40 -22.53 -17.19 -4.95
CA ALA A 40 -23.20 -17.37 -6.24
C ALA A 40 -22.82 -18.70 -6.92
N ARG A 41 -21.53 -19.07 -6.89
CA ARG A 41 -21.04 -20.35 -7.45
C ARG A 41 -21.55 -21.56 -6.68
N LEU A 42 -21.64 -21.48 -5.36
CA LEU A 42 -22.20 -22.54 -4.52
C LEU A 42 -23.69 -22.71 -4.79
N LEU A 43 -24.44 -21.61 -4.92
CA LEU A 43 -25.86 -21.65 -5.27
C LEU A 43 -26.08 -22.31 -6.64
N ASP A 44 -25.31 -21.92 -7.66
CA ASP A 44 -25.34 -22.56 -8.98
C ASP A 44 -24.97 -24.05 -8.90
N GLY A 45 -24.01 -24.42 -8.05
CA GLY A 45 -23.62 -25.81 -7.81
C GLY A 45 -24.75 -26.64 -7.18
N VAL A 46 -25.44 -26.08 -6.18
CA VAL A 46 -26.59 -26.72 -5.52
C VAL A 46 -27.77 -26.83 -6.49
N MET A 47 -28.05 -25.80 -7.29
CA MET A 47 -29.12 -25.81 -8.30
C MET A 47 -28.88 -26.87 -9.37
N ARG A 48 -27.62 -27.04 -9.83
CA ARG A 48 -27.23 -28.12 -10.75
C ARG A 48 -27.41 -29.50 -10.12
N PHE A 49 -27.04 -29.65 -8.84
CA PHE A 49 -27.21 -30.92 -8.13
C PHE A 49 -28.69 -31.30 -7.96
N LEU A 50 -29.56 -30.31 -7.78
CA LEU A 50 -31.02 -30.49 -7.68
C LEU A 50 -31.73 -30.61 -9.05
N GLY A 51 -30.99 -30.61 -10.17
CA GLY A 51 -31.57 -30.76 -11.51
C GLY A 51 -32.33 -29.53 -12.03
N MET A 52 -32.19 -28.38 -11.37
CA MET A 52 -32.81 -27.12 -11.80
C MET A 52 -31.91 -26.39 -12.81
N THR A 53 -32.48 -25.59 -13.71
CA THR A 53 -31.70 -24.79 -14.65
C THR A 53 -30.85 -23.77 -13.87
N PRO A 54 -29.52 -23.79 -13.96
CA PRO A 54 -28.66 -22.84 -13.26
C PRO A 54 -28.97 -21.41 -13.73
N LEU A 55 -29.00 -20.46 -12.78
CA LEU A 55 -29.28 -19.05 -13.05
C LEU A 55 -28.17 -18.38 -13.89
N GLY A 56 -27.00 -19.01 -13.98
CA GLY A 56 -25.90 -18.52 -14.81
C GLY A 56 -25.31 -17.21 -14.27
N LEU A 57 -25.38 -17.00 -12.95
CA LEU A 57 -24.91 -15.81 -12.26
C LEU A 57 -23.38 -15.83 -12.16
N ILE A 58 -22.72 -15.73 -13.31
CA ILE A 58 -21.30 -15.43 -13.40
C ILE A 58 -21.19 -13.91 -13.34
N VAL A 59 -20.77 -13.38 -12.20
CA VAL A 59 -20.36 -11.98 -12.13
C VAL A 59 -19.06 -11.84 -12.92
N PRO A 60 -19.06 -11.19 -14.09
CA PRO A 60 -17.86 -11.06 -14.91
C PRO A 60 -16.87 -10.07 -14.25
N SER A 61 -15.57 -10.20 -14.54
CA SER A 61 -14.52 -9.26 -14.11
C SER A 61 -14.24 -9.10 -12.60
N ILE A 62 -14.79 -9.94 -11.70
CA ILE A 62 -14.43 -9.87 -10.25
C ILE A 62 -12.93 -10.03 -10.01
N ALA A 63 -12.27 -10.93 -10.75
CA ALA A 63 -10.84 -11.18 -10.58
C ALA A 63 -9.99 -9.93 -10.88
N GLU A 64 -10.36 -9.17 -11.91
CA GLU A 64 -9.66 -7.93 -12.28
C GLU A 64 -9.92 -6.83 -11.25
N ILE A 65 -11.17 -6.63 -10.86
CA ILE A 65 -11.56 -5.63 -9.86
C ILE A 65 -10.87 -5.93 -8.54
N SER A 66 -10.87 -7.19 -8.10
CA SER A 66 -10.17 -7.62 -6.88
C SER A 66 -8.67 -7.43 -7.00
N GLY A 67 -8.09 -7.68 -8.18
CA GLY A 67 -6.67 -7.40 -8.46
C GLY A 67 -6.33 -5.91 -8.35
N PHE A 68 -7.18 -5.03 -8.88
CA PHE A 68 -7.00 -3.57 -8.78
C PHE A 68 -7.15 -3.06 -7.34
N LEU A 69 -8.14 -3.55 -6.61
CA LEU A 69 -8.31 -3.23 -5.19
C LEU A 69 -7.13 -3.74 -4.37
N LEU A 70 -6.60 -4.93 -4.68
CA LEU A 70 -5.48 -5.54 -3.97
C LEU A 70 -4.19 -4.75 -4.21
N ALA A 71 -3.94 -4.36 -5.45
CA ALA A 71 -2.82 -3.51 -5.81
C ALA A 71 -2.89 -2.18 -5.06
N SER A 72 -4.05 -1.51 -5.10
CA SER A 72 -4.32 -0.27 -4.37
C SER A 72 -4.08 -0.43 -2.87
N ALA A 73 -4.69 -1.46 -2.26
CA ALA A 73 -4.54 -1.76 -0.84
C ALA A 73 -3.08 -1.98 -0.45
N SER A 74 -2.31 -2.70 -1.28
CA SER A 74 -0.90 -3.02 -1.02
C SER A 74 -0.04 -1.75 -0.96
N PHE A 75 -0.19 -0.84 -1.93
CA PHE A 75 0.58 0.41 -1.95
C PHE A 75 0.18 1.36 -0.82
N LEU A 76 -1.11 1.47 -0.49
CA LEU A 76 -1.57 2.27 0.65
C LEU A 76 -1.12 1.67 1.99
N ALA A 77 -1.19 0.35 2.14
CA ALA A 77 -0.74 -0.35 3.34
C ALA A 77 0.77 -0.23 3.52
N LEU A 78 1.57 -0.32 2.45
CA LEU A 78 3.02 -0.21 2.52
C LEU A 78 3.50 1.12 3.12
N ALA A 79 2.83 2.22 2.77
CA ALA A 79 3.11 3.53 3.37
C ALA A 79 2.81 3.55 4.88
N TYR A 80 1.66 3.01 5.27
CA TYR A 80 1.24 2.93 6.67
C TYR A 80 2.15 2.02 7.50
N THR A 81 2.48 0.82 6.99
CA THR A 81 3.32 -0.13 7.68
C THR A 81 4.75 0.35 7.82
N LEU A 82 5.28 1.15 6.89
CA LEU A 82 6.59 1.78 7.08
C LEU A 82 6.58 2.94 8.08
N SER A 83 5.46 3.65 8.22
CA SER A 83 5.32 4.72 9.21
C SER A 83 5.24 4.20 10.65
N ILE A 84 4.64 3.02 10.84
CA ILE A 84 4.45 2.37 12.16
C ILE A 84 5.56 1.35 12.44
N GLY A 85 5.86 0.52 11.45
CA GLY A 85 6.93 -0.46 11.47
C GLY A 85 8.26 0.24 11.24
N SER A 86 8.78 0.80 12.32
CA SER A 86 10.14 1.35 12.49
C SER A 86 11.25 0.28 12.29
N HIS A 87 11.15 -0.55 11.26
CA HIS A 87 12.00 -1.74 11.03
C HIS A 87 12.78 -1.69 9.69
N ILE A 88 12.93 -0.54 9.02
CA ILE A 88 13.90 -0.41 7.89
C ILE A 88 15.33 -0.77 8.34
N ARG A 89 15.57 -0.87 9.65
CA ARG A 89 16.80 -1.43 10.19
C ARG A 89 16.82 -2.93 9.94
N VAL A 90 17.66 -3.35 9.00
CA VAL A 90 18.32 -4.66 9.07
C VAL A 90 19.20 -4.64 10.33
N GLY A 91 18.55 -4.70 11.49
CA GLY A 91 19.16 -4.54 12.81
C GLY A 91 20.32 -5.52 12.94
N LEU A 92 20.15 -6.74 12.43
CA LEU A 92 21.15 -7.79 12.53
C LEU A 92 22.55 -7.43 11.98
N PHE A 93 22.62 -6.66 10.89
CA PHE A 93 23.91 -6.28 10.28
C PHE A 93 24.38 -4.92 10.77
N VAL A 94 23.45 -3.97 10.95
CA VAL A 94 23.77 -2.59 11.30
C VAL A 94 24.07 -2.42 12.80
N GLU A 95 23.51 -3.27 13.66
CA GLU A 95 23.81 -3.31 15.10
C GLU A 95 25.24 -3.78 15.39
N ARG A 96 25.88 -4.47 14.44
CA ARG A 96 27.29 -4.89 14.56
C ARG A 96 28.30 -3.82 14.14
N LEU A 97 27.85 -2.72 13.52
CA LEU A 97 28.73 -1.64 13.07
C LEU A 97 28.92 -0.57 14.16
N ALA A 98 30.15 -0.03 14.26
CA ALA A 98 30.46 1.12 15.09
C ALA A 98 29.62 2.36 14.66
N SER A 99 29.38 3.27 15.62
CA SER A 99 28.45 4.41 15.49
C SER A 99 28.70 5.34 14.29
N GLY A 100 29.95 5.43 13.80
CA GLY A 100 30.34 6.22 12.63
C GLY A 100 29.87 5.64 11.29
N PRO A 101 30.44 4.51 10.83
CA PRO A 101 30.11 3.92 9.53
C PRO A 101 28.64 3.48 9.43
N ARG A 102 28.00 3.14 10.57
CA ARG A 102 26.56 2.90 10.64
C ARG A 102 25.72 4.06 10.10
N ARG A 103 26.02 5.31 10.48
CA ARG A 103 25.27 6.49 10.03
C ARG A 103 25.40 6.71 8.53
N ILE A 104 26.58 6.44 7.96
CA ILE A 104 26.82 6.59 6.53
C ILE A 104 26.00 5.55 5.75
N VAL A 105 26.06 4.28 6.17
CA VAL A 105 25.31 3.19 5.53
C VAL A 105 23.80 3.45 5.61
N GLU A 106 23.28 3.79 6.79
CA GLU A 106 21.85 4.09 6.95
C GLU A 106 21.42 5.32 6.13
N GLY A 107 22.27 6.36 6.05
CA GLY A 107 22.02 7.55 5.23
C GLY A 107 21.98 7.23 3.73
N LEU A 108 22.94 6.43 3.24
CA LEU A 108 22.98 6.00 1.84
C LEU A 108 21.78 5.11 1.48
N VAL A 109 21.42 4.17 2.35
CA VAL A 109 20.25 3.31 2.14
C VAL A 109 18.96 4.13 2.15
N GLY A 110 18.82 5.08 3.10
CA GLY A 110 17.67 5.99 3.13
C GLY A 110 17.56 6.88 1.90
N LEU A 111 18.70 7.39 1.40
CA LEU A 111 18.75 8.19 0.18
C LEU A 111 18.35 7.36 -1.05
N LEU A 112 18.89 6.15 -1.18
CA LEU A 112 18.53 5.23 -2.27
C LEU A 112 17.06 4.85 -2.22
N ALA A 113 16.53 4.49 -1.04
CA ALA A 113 15.12 4.18 -0.85
C ALA A 113 14.22 5.36 -1.22
N THR A 114 14.62 6.58 -0.84
CA THR A 114 13.92 7.83 -1.22
C THR A 114 13.90 7.99 -2.74
N GLY A 115 15.04 7.82 -3.40
CA GLY A 115 15.15 7.94 -4.85
C GLY A 115 14.26 6.93 -5.59
N ILE A 116 14.26 5.67 -5.14
CA ILE A 116 13.41 4.61 -5.71
C ILE A 116 11.93 4.92 -5.51
N ALA A 117 11.53 5.39 -4.32
CA ALA A 117 10.14 5.70 -4.01
C ALA A 117 9.61 6.88 -4.85
N ILE A 118 10.41 7.95 -5.00
CA ILE A 118 10.06 9.10 -5.85
C ILE A 118 9.97 8.66 -7.31
N TYR A 119 10.96 7.90 -7.80
CA TYR A 119 10.94 7.39 -9.16
C TYR A 119 9.70 6.53 -9.44
N ALA A 120 9.36 5.61 -8.53
CA ALA A 120 8.17 4.77 -8.64
C ALA A 120 6.89 5.61 -8.66
N CYS A 121 6.79 6.64 -7.81
CA CYS A 121 5.65 7.55 -7.78
C CYS A 121 5.48 8.32 -9.10
N VAL A 122 6.58 8.86 -9.65
CA VAL A 122 6.53 9.61 -10.92
C VAL A 122 6.24 8.67 -12.09
N ALA A 123 6.84 7.49 -12.13
CA ALA A 123 6.59 6.50 -13.18
C ALA A 123 5.12 6.04 -13.18
N MET A 124 4.56 5.72 -12.00
CA MET A 124 3.16 5.33 -11.87
C MET A 124 2.20 6.48 -12.18
N GLY A 125 2.50 7.71 -11.74
CA GLY A 125 1.71 8.89 -12.11
C GLY A 125 1.73 9.15 -13.62
N GLY A 126 2.87 8.93 -14.27
CA GLY A 126 2.99 9.00 -15.72
C GLY A 126 2.18 7.91 -16.44
N LEU A 127 2.12 6.70 -15.89
CA LEU A 127 1.22 5.65 -16.39
C LEU A 127 -0.24 6.06 -16.24
N ALA A 128 -0.65 6.54 -15.07
CA ALA A 128 -2.02 7.00 -14.80
C ALA A 128 -2.45 8.11 -15.76
N PHE A 129 -1.57 9.08 -16.00
CA PHE A 129 -1.84 10.18 -16.93
C PHE A 129 -1.95 9.71 -18.38
N LYS A 130 -1.08 8.78 -18.81
CA LYS A 130 -1.20 8.17 -20.13
C LYS A 130 -2.51 7.41 -20.26
N SER A 131 -2.85 6.54 -19.31
CA SER A 131 -4.09 5.78 -19.37
C SER A 131 -5.34 6.67 -19.29
N TRP A 132 -5.27 7.82 -18.63
CA TRP A 132 -6.32 8.85 -18.72
C TRP A 132 -6.44 9.42 -20.14
N THR A 133 -5.30 9.82 -20.73
CA THR A 133 -5.27 10.47 -22.05
C THR A 133 -5.70 9.53 -23.18
N TYR A 134 -5.27 8.27 -23.12
CA TYR A 134 -5.60 7.24 -24.11
C TYR A 134 -6.95 6.53 -23.84
N ASN A 135 -7.66 6.89 -22.75
CA ASN A 135 -8.86 6.19 -22.29
C ASN A 135 -8.68 4.67 -22.21
N ASP A 136 -7.55 4.24 -21.66
CA ASP A 136 -7.25 2.82 -21.51
C ASP A 136 -8.24 2.17 -20.52
N VAL A 137 -8.84 1.07 -20.95
CA VAL A 137 -9.77 0.26 -20.16
C VAL A 137 -9.21 -1.14 -19.91
N SER A 138 -9.64 -1.77 -18.82
CA SER A 138 -9.27 -3.15 -18.52
C SER A 138 -9.76 -4.13 -19.59
N PHE A 139 -9.07 -5.26 -19.73
CA PHE A 139 -9.35 -6.27 -20.74
C PHE A 139 -10.54 -7.18 -20.43
N GLY A 140 -11.10 -7.14 -19.21
CA GLY A 140 -12.20 -8.02 -18.88
C GLY A 140 -13.55 -7.53 -19.38
N PHE A 141 -14.52 -8.41 -19.15
CA PHE A 141 -15.91 -8.27 -19.57
C PHE A 141 -16.57 -6.96 -19.13
N VAL A 142 -16.16 -6.40 -17.99
CA VAL A 142 -16.54 -5.05 -17.56
C VAL A 142 -15.35 -4.10 -17.80
N PRO A 143 -15.45 -3.17 -18.75
CA PRO A 143 -14.38 -2.22 -19.02
C PRO A 143 -14.25 -1.23 -17.86
N VAL A 144 -13.19 -1.36 -17.08
CA VAL A 144 -12.86 -0.45 -15.98
C VAL A 144 -11.77 0.52 -16.45
N PRO A 145 -11.94 1.85 -16.32
CA PRO A 145 -10.89 2.81 -16.65
C PRO A 145 -9.65 2.57 -15.80
N LEU A 146 -8.50 2.30 -16.43
CA LEU A 146 -7.27 1.93 -15.73
C LEU A 146 -6.64 3.09 -14.95
N TRP A 147 -6.96 4.34 -15.32
CA TRP A 147 -6.48 5.52 -14.62
C TRP A 147 -6.93 5.56 -13.16
N LEU A 148 -8.10 5.00 -12.82
CA LEU A 148 -8.66 5.04 -11.47
C LEU A 148 -7.81 4.22 -10.48
N PRO A 149 -7.57 2.90 -10.69
CA PRO A 149 -6.70 2.14 -9.82
C PRO A 149 -5.25 2.64 -9.85
N GLN A 150 -4.74 3.05 -11.02
CA GLN A 150 -3.39 3.61 -11.13
C GLN A 150 -3.24 4.92 -10.33
N ALA A 151 -4.27 5.77 -10.28
CA ALA A 151 -4.26 6.99 -9.47
C ALA A 151 -4.21 6.67 -7.97
N VAL A 152 -4.98 5.69 -7.51
CA VAL A 152 -4.96 5.25 -6.09
C VAL A 152 -3.59 4.67 -5.72
N MET A 153 -3.00 3.85 -6.59
CA MET A 153 -1.64 3.33 -6.40
C MET A 153 -0.60 4.46 -6.35
N THR A 154 -0.73 5.46 -7.23
CA THR A 154 0.15 6.64 -7.25
C THR A 154 0.03 7.44 -5.94
N LEU A 155 -1.18 7.59 -5.39
CA LEU A 155 -1.38 8.21 -4.08
C LEU A 155 -0.69 7.41 -2.96
N GLY A 156 -0.84 6.09 -2.94
CA GLY A 156 -0.14 5.22 -1.99
C GLY A 156 1.39 5.39 -2.07
N LEU A 157 1.94 5.44 -3.28
CA LEU A 157 3.37 5.69 -3.52
C LEU A 157 3.82 7.09 -3.12
N ALA A 158 2.99 8.12 -3.30
CA ALA A 158 3.30 9.47 -2.86
C ALA A 158 3.42 9.54 -1.34
N ILE A 159 2.50 8.90 -0.62
CA ILE A 159 2.52 8.84 0.86
C ILE A 159 3.71 8.00 1.35
N LEU A 160 4.02 6.91 0.66
CA LEU A 160 5.22 6.11 0.90
C LEU A 160 6.50 6.94 0.74
N ALA A 161 6.62 7.71 -0.34
CA ALA A 161 7.76 8.57 -0.58
C ALA A 161 7.93 9.61 0.54
N ILE A 162 6.83 10.21 0.99
CA ILE A 162 6.83 11.13 2.14
C ILE A 162 7.33 10.41 3.41
N ALA A 163 6.86 9.19 3.69
CA ALA A 163 7.28 8.42 4.85
C ALA A 163 8.78 8.10 4.85
N ILE A 164 9.33 7.69 3.69
CA ILE A 164 10.75 7.38 3.55
C ILE A 164 11.61 8.65 3.67
N VAL A 165 11.16 9.78 3.12
CA VAL A 165 11.84 11.07 3.28
C VAL A 165 11.86 11.49 4.74
N ASP A 166 10.72 11.45 5.44
CA ASP A 166 10.65 11.80 6.87
C ASP A 166 11.60 10.91 7.70
N LEU A 167 11.62 9.61 7.45
CA LEU A 167 12.53 8.69 8.13
C LEU A 167 14.00 9.01 7.83
N THR A 168 14.34 9.28 6.56
CA THR A 168 15.71 9.60 6.15
C THR A 168 16.19 10.90 6.78
N VAL A 169 15.33 11.94 6.81
CA VAL A 169 15.63 13.23 7.45
C VAL A 169 15.78 13.06 8.96
N ARG A 170 14.92 12.27 9.62
CA ARG A 170 15.05 11.95 11.05
C ARG A 170 16.35 11.23 11.36
N ASN A 171 16.73 10.23 10.55
CA ASN A 171 18.00 9.52 10.71
C ASN A 171 19.18 10.48 10.63
N TRP A 172 19.13 11.43 9.69
CA TRP A 172 20.21 12.42 9.54
C TRP A 172 20.27 13.44 10.68
N ARG A 173 19.13 13.90 11.19
CA ARG A 173 19.05 14.92 12.26
C ARG A 173 19.34 14.39 13.65
N THR A 174 18.81 13.22 13.99
CA THR A 174 18.74 12.82 15.40
C THR A 174 20.06 12.26 15.89
N GLY A 175 20.85 11.58 15.04
CA GLY A 175 22.16 11.00 15.36
C GLY A 175 22.18 9.96 16.50
N ASN A 176 21.18 9.94 17.37
CA ASN A 176 21.07 9.17 18.58
C ASN A 176 19.91 8.20 18.46
N PHE A 177 20.28 6.93 18.50
CA PHE A 177 19.38 5.79 18.53
C PHE A 177 18.91 5.61 19.97
N THR A 178 17.93 6.39 20.40
CA THR A 178 17.24 6.07 21.66
C THR A 178 16.50 4.76 21.44
N LYS A 179 16.91 3.76 22.22
CA LYS A 179 16.37 2.41 22.33
C LYS A 179 14.85 2.40 22.24
N TYR A 180 14.30 1.63 21.31
CA TYR A 180 12.92 1.14 21.40
C TYR A 180 12.94 -0.31 21.93
N GLU A 181 13.63 -0.50 23.05
CA GLU A 181 13.64 -1.76 23.80
C GLU A 181 13.27 -1.45 25.24
N THR A 182 11.97 -1.26 25.47
CA THR A 182 11.20 -1.38 26.73
C THR A 182 9.82 -0.85 26.31
N GLU A 183 8.79 -1.67 26.16
CA GLU A 183 8.26 -2.63 27.12
C GLU A 183 7.66 -3.85 26.41
N ALA A 184 7.79 -4.99 27.10
CA ALA A 184 7.18 -6.28 26.80
C ALA A 184 5.65 -6.26 26.99
#